data_AF-A0A7N2MPJ1-F1
#
_entry.id   AF-A0A7N2MPJ1-F1
#
_cell.length_a   1.000
_cell.length_b   1.000
_cell.length_c   1.000
_cell.angle_alpha   90.00
_cell.angle_beta   90.00
_cell.angle_gamma   90.00
#
_symmetry.space_group_name_H-M   'P 1'
#
loop_
_entity.id
_entity.type
_entity.pdbx_description
1 polymer ?
#
loop_
_entity_poly.entity_id
_entity_poly.type
_entity_poly.pdbx_seq_one_letter_code
_entity_poly.pdbx_strand_id
1 'polypeptide(L)'
;MAIIYVPTRLSILSIFILFFCTTPPLALSLVFEKLQFATRGGPGPLWPLPGSVPGLLGVLYAGVYDGRILTSQGGTANFTDFAFTAPTRLKAACDGQTNVDLQPKCGRPLGLEFSISTNQLYVADA
;
A
#
# COMPACT_ATOMS: atom_id res chain seq x y z
N MET A 1 59.05 3.83 28.76
CA MET A 1 57.76 3.26 29.23
C MET A 1 56.77 3.38 28.08
N ALA A 2 56.57 2.30 27.32
CA ALA A 2 55.59 2.26 26.23
C ALA A 2 54.33 1.59 26.76
N ILE A 3 53.26 2.37 26.89
CA ILE A 3 51.95 1.86 27.28
C ILE A 3 51.30 1.30 26.01
N ILE A 4 51.20 -0.02 25.91
CA ILE A 4 50.41 -0.69 24.87
C ILE A 4 48.94 -0.50 25.26
N TYR A 5 48.24 0.37 24.54
CA TYR A 5 46.80 0.58 24.72
C TYR A 5 46.04 -0.49 23.93
N VAL A 6 45.44 -1.46 24.63
CA VAL A 6 44.63 -2.54 24.05
C VAL A 6 43.19 -2.03 23.86
N PRO A 7 42.68 -1.82 22.63
CA PRO A 7 41.41 -1.14 22.41
C PRO A 7 40.29 -2.16 22.15
N THR A 8 39.94 -3.01 23.12
CA THR A 8 38.92 -4.06 22.88
C THR A 8 37.49 -3.65 23.26
N ARG A 9 37.26 -2.50 23.92
CA ARG A 9 35.92 -2.15 24.45
C ARG A 9 35.29 -0.84 23.94
N LEU A 10 36.07 0.15 23.49
CA LEU A 10 35.51 1.36 22.84
C LEU A 10 35.23 1.18 21.34
N SER A 11 35.98 0.29 20.68
CA SER A 11 35.82 0.02 19.24
C SER A 11 34.44 -0.56 18.92
N ILE A 12 33.89 -1.41 19.79
CA ILE A 12 32.61 -2.08 19.55
C ILE A 12 31.47 -1.05 19.44
N LEU A 13 31.41 -0.07 20.34
CA LEU A 13 30.38 0.98 20.32
C LEU A 13 30.50 1.87 19.07
N SER A 14 31.73 2.21 18.68
CA SER A 14 32.00 2.98 17.47
C SER A 14 31.66 2.20 16.19
N ILE A 15 31.86 0.88 16.18
CA ILE A 15 31.48 0.01 15.08
C ILE A 15 29.96 -0.07 14.98
N PHE A 16 29.22 -0.17 16.09
CA PHE A 16 27.76 -0.12 16.06
C PHE A 16 27.23 1.22 15.52
N ILE A 17 27.80 2.35 15.96
CA ILE A 17 27.40 3.68 15.47
C ILE A 17 27.72 3.84 13.98
N LEU A 18 28.91 3.41 13.54
CA LEU A 18 29.26 3.41 12.12
C LEU A 18 28.35 2.47 11.32
N PHE A 19 28.04 1.27 11.82
CA PHE A 19 27.10 0.36 11.17
C PHE A 19 25.72 1.02 10.98
N PHE A 20 25.17 1.69 12.00
CA PHE A 20 23.91 2.43 11.88
C PHE A 20 24.00 3.70 11.01
N CYS A 21 25.17 4.35 10.90
CA CYS A 21 25.35 5.57 10.12
C CYS A 21 25.80 5.34 8.66
N THR A 22 26.47 4.22 8.36
CA THR A 22 27.04 3.93 7.03
C THR A 22 26.24 2.90 6.25
N THR A 23 25.41 2.09 6.91
CA THR A 23 24.34 1.42 6.16
C THR A 23 23.32 2.50 5.81
N PRO A 24 23.01 2.75 4.53
CA PRO A 24 21.78 3.49 4.22
C PRO A 24 20.67 2.76 4.98
N PRO A 25 19.71 3.45 5.62
CA PRO A 25 18.62 2.78 6.26
C PRO A 25 17.95 1.91 5.19
N LEU A 26 18.23 0.60 5.18
CA LEU A 26 17.44 -0.39 4.44
C LEU A 26 15.97 -0.31 4.88
N ALA A 27 15.71 0.38 6.00
CA ALA A 27 14.42 0.60 6.63
C ALA A 27 13.44 1.53 5.89
N LEU A 28 13.78 2.21 4.78
CA LEU A 28 12.79 3.00 4.02
C LEU A 28 12.89 2.82 2.51
N SER A 29 13.04 1.58 2.07
CA SER A 29 12.51 1.21 0.76
C SER A 29 10.98 1.28 0.82
N LEU A 30 10.40 2.49 0.77
CA LEU A 30 8.99 2.73 0.42
C LEU A 30 8.80 2.31 -1.05
N VAL A 31 9.01 1.03 -1.35
CA VAL A 31 8.63 0.46 -2.64
C VAL A 31 7.13 0.29 -2.55
N PHE A 32 6.42 1.27 -3.09
CA PHE A 32 4.99 1.14 -3.31
C PHE A 32 4.78 -0.02 -4.29
N GLU A 33 4.05 -1.04 -3.83
CA GLU A 33 3.61 -2.11 -4.69
C GLU A 33 2.43 -1.62 -5.53
N LYS A 34 2.53 -1.80 -6.85
CA LYS A 34 1.44 -1.44 -7.76
C LYS A 34 0.38 -2.53 -7.71
N LEU A 35 -0.80 -2.18 -7.20
CA LEU A 35 -1.92 -3.12 -7.09
C LEU A 35 -2.39 -3.63 -8.46
N GLN A 36 -2.88 -4.87 -8.47
CA GLN A 36 -3.53 -5.45 -9.64
C GLN A 36 -4.96 -4.92 -9.76
N PHE A 37 -5.32 -4.49 -10.96
CA PHE A 37 -6.68 -4.05 -11.28
C PHE A 37 -7.61 -5.25 -11.41
N ALA A 38 -8.84 -5.11 -10.94
CA ALA A 38 -9.76 -6.23 -10.75
C ALA A 38 -10.12 -6.99 -12.03
N THR A 39 -10.10 -6.38 -13.23
CA THR A 39 -9.99 -7.09 -14.51
C THR A 39 -9.84 -6.16 -15.72
N ARG A 40 -9.10 -6.70 -16.69
CA ARG A 40 -8.82 -6.27 -18.07
C ARG A 40 -10.12 -6.26 -18.93
N GLY A 41 -11.03 -5.32 -18.72
CA GLY A 41 -12.28 -5.25 -19.51
C GLY A 41 -13.37 -4.30 -19.03
N GLY A 42 -13.28 -3.73 -17.82
CA GLY A 42 -14.00 -2.49 -17.52
C GLY A 42 -13.39 -1.36 -18.34
N PRO A 43 -14.11 -0.24 -18.60
CA PRO A 43 -13.44 0.93 -19.13
C PRO A 43 -12.23 1.14 -18.23
N GLY A 44 -11.03 1.05 -18.83
CA GLY A 44 -9.82 1.43 -18.13
C GLY A 44 -10.08 2.80 -17.51
N PRO A 45 -9.40 3.14 -16.41
CA PRO A 45 -9.34 4.51 -15.93
C PRO A 45 -10.02 5.54 -16.82
N LEU A 46 -11.29 5.89 -16.57
CA LEU A 46 -11.91 7.03 -17.25
C LEU A 46 -11.32 8.33 -16.64
N TRP A 47 -10.01 8.32 -16.46
CA TRP A 47 -9.14 9.34 -15.95
C TRP A 47 -7.90 9.26 -16.86
N PRO A 48 -7.58 10.33 -17.60
CA PRO A 48 -7.72 11.71 -17.17
C PRO A 48 -8.63 12.49 -18.14
N LEU A 49 -9.92 12.63 -17.82
CA LEU A 49 -10.65 13.75 -18.39
C LEU A 49 -10.16 15.02 -17.67
N PRO A 50 -9.69 16.05 -18.40
CA PRO A 50 -9.28 17.31 -17.81
C PRO A 50 -10.43 17.87 -16.95
N GLY A 51 -10.18 18.11 -15.67
CA GLY A 51 -11.19 18.62 -14.72
C GLY A 51 -11.82 17.57 -13.79
N SER A 52 -11.39 16.30 -13.87
CA SER A 52 -11.82 15.27 -12.91
C SER A 52 -11.06 15.38 -11.58
N VAL A 53 -11.69 16.04 -10.61
CA VAL A 53 -11.20 16.09 -9.23
C VAL A 53 -11.81 14.92 -8.45
N PRO A 54 -11.01 14.08 -7.77
CA PRO A 54 -11.50 13.05 -6.87
C PRO A 54 -12.43 13.68 -5.82
N GLY A 55 -13.62 13.11 -5.64
CA GLY A 55 -14.65 13.66 -4.76
C GLY A 55 -15.51 14.79 -5.36
N LEU A 56 -15.12 15.42 -6.47
CA LEU A 56 -15.88 16.53 -7.08
C LEU A 56 -16.74 16.10 -8.27
N LEU A 57 -16.38 15.02 -8.97
CA LEU A 57 -17.14 14.46 -10.11
C LEU A 57 -17.98 13.20 -9.78
N GLY A 58 -18.20 12.91 -8.49
CA GLY A 58 -19.05 11.79 -8.07
C GLY A 58 -18.39 10.40 -8.19
N VAL A 59 -17.06 10.34 -8.09
CA VAL A 59 -16.33 9.06 -7.96
C VAL A 59 -15.94 8.83 -6.51
N LEU A 60 -16.31 7.66 -5.98
CA LEU A 60 -16.00 7.23 -4.62
C LEU A 60 -15.15 5.97 -4.66
N TYR A 61 -14.22 5.86 -3.72
CA TYR A 61 -13.44 4.66 -3.46
C TYR A 61 -13.71 4.18 -2.03
N ALA A 62 -13.87 2.87 -1.87
CA ALA A 62 -14.11 2.27 -0.56
C ALA A 62 -13.32 0.97 -0.43
N GLY A 63 -12.55 0.85 0.64
CA GLY A 63 -11.94 -0.42 1.04
C GLY A 63 -12.98 -1.27 1.77
N VAL A 64 -13.06 -2.55 1.46
CA VAL A 64 -13.95 -3.51 2.13
C VAL A 64 -13.16 -4.57 2.87
N TYR A 65 -13.84 -5.28 3.78
CA TYR A 65 -13.22 -6.21 4.71
C TYR A 65 -12.45 -7.35 4.03
N ASP A 66 -12.92 -7.81 2.87
CA ASP A 66 -12.37 -8.94 2.13
C ASP A 66 -11.19 -8.60 1.21
N GLY A 67 -10.55 -7.43 1.43
CA GLY A 67 -9.34 -7.04 0.71
C GLY A 67 -9.58 -6.35 -0.63
N ARG A 68 -10.84 -6.06 -0.98
CA ARG A 68 -11.17 -5.34 -2.21
C ARG A 68 -11.22 -3.84 -2.00
N ILE A 69 -10.89 -3.11 -3.06
CA ILE A 69 -11.13 -1.68 -3.21
C ILE A 69 -12.22 -1.56 -4.26
N LEU A 70 -13.36 -0.99 -3.86
CA LEU A 70 -14.51 -0.75 -4.72
C LEU A 70 -14.49 0.68 -5.24
N THR A 71 -15.07 0.89 -6.41
CA THR A 71 -15.36 2.23 -6.94
C THR A 71 -16.82 2.36 -7.35
N SER A 72 -17.37 3.56 -7.19
CA SER A 72 -18.67 3.97 -7.75
C SER A 72 -18.48 5.24 -8.59
N GLN A 73 -19.23 5.36 -9.68
CA GLN A 73 -19.24 6.51 -10.57
C GLN A 73 -20.61 7.22 -10.58
N GLY A 74 -20.59 8.53 -10.75
CA GLY A 74 -21.78 9.34 -11.02
C GLY A 74 -22.81 9.39 -9.89
N GLY A 75 -22.39 9.21 -8.63
CA GLY A 75 -23.30 9.23 -7.48
C GLY A 75 -24.33 8.09 -7.47
N THR A 76 -24.15 7.07 -8.31
CA THR A 76 -25.00 5.88 -8.30
C THR A 76 -24.57 4.93 -7.17
N ALA A 77 -25.52 4.22 -6.54
CA ALA A 77 -25.21 3.24 -5.48
C ALA A 77 -24.57 1.93 -6.01
N ASN A 78 -24.05 1.94 -7.24
CA ASN A 78 -23.48 0.78 -7.90
C ASN A 78 -21.98 0.74 -7.67
N PHE A 79 -21.52 -0.25 -6.90
CA PHE A 79 -20.10 -0.49 -6.65
C PHE A 79 -19.55 -1.57 -7.57
N THR A 80 -18.37 -1.33 -8.12
CA THR A 80 -17.61 -2.29 -8.91
C THR A 80 -16.22 -2.49 -8.32
N ASP A 81 -15.63 -3.68 -8.53
CA ASP A 81 -14.28 -3.97 -8.06
C ASP A 81 -13.26 -3.10 -8.84
N PHE A 82 -12.44 -2.32 -8.14
CA PHE A 82 -11.39 -1.48 -8.72
C PHE A 82 -10.02 -2.18 -8.67
N ALA A 83 -9.60 -2.55 -7.46
CA ALA A 83 -8.30 -3.19 -7.21
C ALA A 83 -8.37 -4.07 -5.96
N PHE A 84 -7.31 -4.86 -5.74
CA PHE A 84 -7.18 -5.76 -4.59
C PHE A 84 -5.83 -5.53 -3.93
N THR A 85 -5.79 -5.52 -2.59
CA THR A 85 -4.53 -5.34 -1.85
C THR A 85 -3.66 -6.59 -1.85
N ALA A 86 -4.26 -7.79 -1.89
CA ALA A 86 -3.56 -9.05 -2.09
C ALA A 86 -3.67 -9.53 -3.56
N PRO A 87 -2.60 -9.47 -4.38
CA PRO A 87 -2.64 -9.83 -5.80
C PRO A 87 -2.87 -11.33 -6.05
N THR A 88 -2.49 -12.19 -5.10
CA THR A 88 -2.66 -13.65 -5.19
C THR A 88 -3.97 -14.16 -4.59
N ARG A 89 -4.90 -13.26 -4.24
CA ARG A 89 -6.17 -13.66 -3.62
C ARG A 89 -7.04 -14.46 -4.59
N LEU A 90 -7.80 -15.41 -4.05
CA LEU A 90 -8.80 -16.15 -4.82
C LEU A 90 -10.19 -15.62 -4.49
N LYS A 91 -10.95 -15.21 -5.51
CA LYS A 91 -12.30 -14.65 -5.37
C LYS A 91 -13.19 -15.54 -4.49
N ALA A 92 -13.22 -16.84 -4.77
CA ALA A 92 -14.03 -17.83 -4.04
C ALA A 92 -13.63 -18.00 -2.56
N ALA A 93 -12.40 -17.66 -2.19
CA ALA A 93 -11.89 -17.82 -0.83
C ALA A 93 -12.00 -16.52 0.00
N CYS A 94 -12.13 -15.37 -0.64
CA CYS A 94 -12.04 -14.06 0.00
C CYS A 94 -13.34 -13.26 -0.07
N ASP A 95 -14.02 -13.23 -1.22
CA ASP A 95 -15.18 -12.36 -1.41
C ASP A 95 -16.28 -12.65 -0.38
N GLY A 96 -16.71 -11.61 0.34
CA GLY A 96 -17.74 -11.69 1.39
C GLY A 96 -17.28 -12.32 2.69
N GLN A 97 -16.01 -12.70 2.83
CA GLN A 97 -15.49 -13.25 4.08
C GLN A 97 -15.25 -12.16 5.12
N THR A 98 -15.57 -12.48 6.37
CA THR A 98 -15.35 -11.62 7.54
C THR A 98 -14.37 -12.25 8.54
N ASN A 99 -13.80 -13.41 8.22
CA ASN A 99 -12.82 -14.06 9.09
C ASN A 99 -11.51 -13.26 9.12
N VAL A 100 -11.09 -12.85 10.33
CA VAL A 100 -9.82 -12.15 10.58
C VAL A 100 -8.63 -12.99 10.11
N ASP A 101 -8.70 -14.32 10.25
CA ASP A 101 -7.62 -15.23 9.87
C ASP A 101 -7.33 -15.22 8.36
N LEU A 102 -8.28 -14.75 7.55
CA LEU A 102 -8.12 -14.63 6.10
C LEU A 102 -7.48 -13.30 5.69
N GLN A 103 -7.41 -12.29 6.56
CA GLN A 103 -6.84 -10.97 6.24
C GLN A 103 -5.41 -11.05 5.69
N PRO A 104 -4.48 -11.84 6.25
CA PRO A 104 -3.12 -11.94 5.69
C PRO A 104 -3.07 -12.50 4.27
N LYS A 105 -4.12 -13.23 3.84
CA LYS A 105 -4.20 -13.84 2.51
C LYS A 105 -5.04 -13.03 1.53
N CYS A 106 -6.11 -12.43 2.01
CA CYS A 106 -7.08 -11.70 1.20
C CYS A 106 -6.78 -10.20 1.13
N GLY A 107 -6.04 -9.66 2.10
CA GLY A 107 -5.83 -8.25 2.32
C GLY A 107 -6.91 -7.64 3.21
N ARG A 108 -6.63 -6.46 3.78
CA ARG A 108 -7.54 -5.67 4.59
C ARG A 108 -7.22 -4.16 4.47
N PRO A 109 -7.75 -3.46 3.45
CA PRO A 109 -7.49 -2.04 3.28
C PRO A 109 -8.12 -1.24 4.43
N LEU A 110 -7.27 -0.49 5.15
CA LEU A 110 -7.67 0.36 6.28
C LEU A 110 -7.66 1.85 5.91
N GLY A 111 -6.83 2.24 4.95
CA GLY A 111 -6.68 3.63 4.53
C GLY A 111 -6.65 3.76 3.01
N LEU A 112 -7.29 4.81 2.51
CA LEU A 112 -7.29 5.19 1.09
C LEU A 112 -7.05 6.70 1.00
N GLU A 113 -6.12 7.11 0.15
CA GLU A 113 -5.86 8.52 -0.13
C GLU A 113 -5.59 8.73 -1.61
N PHE A 114 -6.33 9.64 -2.23
CA PHE A 114 -6.05 10.02 -3.61
C PHE A 114 -5.14 11.24 -3.65
N SER A 115 -3.99 11.11 -4.28
CA SER A 115 -3.10 12.23 -4.56
C SER A 115 -3.41 12.84 -5.92
N ILE A 116 -3.83 14.11 -5.90
CA ILE A 116 -4.11 14.90 -7.11
C ILE A 116 -2.81 15.17 -7.89
N SER A 117 -1.67 15.31 -7.20
CA SER A 117 -0.39 15.66 -7.85
C SER A 117 0.17 14.50 -8.67
N THR A 118 0.03 13.28 -8.20
CA THR A 118 0.51 12.07 -8.90
C THR A 118 -0.59 11.37 -9.69
N ASN A 119 -1.85 11.78 -9.50
CA ASN A 119 -3.03 11.13 -10.06
C ASN A 119 -3.07 9.63 -9.70
N GLN A 120 -2.79 9.31 -8.43
CA GLN A 120 -2.70 7.96 -7.89
C GLN A 120 -3.54 7.80 -6.63
N LEU A 121 -4.17 6.63 -6.49
CA LEU A 121 -4.81 6.19 -5.25
C LEU A 121 -3.80 5.38 -4.43
N TYR A 122 -3.41 5.92 -3.29
CA TYR A 122 -2.60 5.24 -2.28
C TYR A 122 -3.50 4.44 -1.33
N VAL A 123 -2.99 3.29 -0.90
CA VAL A 123 -3.72 2.33 -0.09
C VAL A 123 -2.83 1.86 1.05
N ALA A 124 -3.36 1.85 2.27
CA ALA A 124 -2.75 1.24 3.43
C ALA A 124 -3.50 -0.06 3.77
N ASP A 125 -2.80 -1.19 3.68
CA ASP A 125 -3.28 -2.54 4.02
C ASP A 125 -2.70 -3.00 5.37
N ALA A 126 -3.40 -3.90 6.08
CA ALA A 126 -3.06 -4.36 7.43
C ALA A 126 -2.33 -5.71 7.47
#